data_AF-A0A2V9BA06-F1
#
_entry.id   AF-A0A2V9BA06-F1
#
_cell.length_a   1.000
_cell.length_b   1.000
_cell.length_c   1.000
_cell.angle_alpha   90.00
_cell.angle_beta   90.00
_cell.angle_gamma   90.00
#
_symmetry.space_group_name_H-M   'P 1'
#
loop_
_entity.id
_entity.type
_entity.pdbx_description
1 polymer ?
#
loop_
_entity_poly.entity_id
_entity_poly.type
_entity_poly.pdbx_seq_one_letter_code
_entity_poly.pdbx_strand_id
1 'polypeptide(L)'
;WEFYPPFTPKSAGRFSNYDPATNSLVIAGVGGNPLDLGRKTNYKDFSPRFGIAYRLTDKTVVRGGFAMSYFPYPDNDYAFNFPILQNNSFSAPNSFSEAQNAGQPVSMASGFPAPIVLASPPSVIPVTAIKIGTTSLVNQTYTAVPLNFREPYVESWNLAVQRALPGKFVLEAAYVGNPGVDIPATFNLNAATVANSGQAGRPL
;
A
#
# COMPACT_ATOMS: atom_id res chain seq x y z
N TRP A 1 1.84 -19.03 -11.85
CA TRP A 1 1.02 -18.78 -10.65
C TRP A 1 1.89 -18.03 -9.67
N GLU A 2 1.36 -16.97 -9.07
CA GLU A 2 2.00 -16.20 -8.02
C GLU A 2 1.09 -16.26 -6.79
N PHE A 3 1.62 -16.08 -5.59
CA PHE A 3 0.84 -16.17 -4.36
C PHE A 3 1.31 -15.16 -3.33
N TYR A 4 0.40 -14.29 -2.91
CA TYR A 4 0.64 -13.26 -1.92
C TYR A 4 -0.31 -13.46 -0.74
N PRO A 5 0.11 -14.17 0.32
CA PRO A 5 -0.73 -14.34 1.49
C PRO A 5 -1.00 -12.97 2.17
N PRO A 6 -2.11 -12.83 2.90
CA PRO A 6 -2.32 -11.69 3.78
C PRO A 6 -1.12 -11.38 4.67
N PHE A 7 -0.78 -10.10 4.76
CA PHE A 7 0.23 -9.64 5.69
C PHE A 7 -0.24 -9.90 7.12
N THR A 8 0.66 -10.47 7.92
CA THR A 8 0.44 -10.66 9.35
C THR A 8 1.56 -9.97 10.11
N PRO A 9 1.25 -9.28 11.22
CA PRO A 9 2.28 -8.64 12.00
C PRO A 9 3.09 -9.69 12.79
N LYS A 10 4.36 -9.36 13.10
CA LYS A 10 5.23 -10.20 13.94
C LYS A 10 4.63 -10.52 15.32
N SER A 11 3.79 -9.64 15.86
CA SER A 11 3.12 -9.82 17.14
C SER A 11 1.74 -9.18 17.11
N ALA A 12 0.86 -9.61 18.01
CA ALA A 12 -0.42 -8.93 18.25
C ALA A 12 -0.21 -7.43 18.55
N GLY A 13 -1.20 -6.61 18.21
CA GLY A 13 -1.18 -5.17 18.47
C GLY A 13 -0.44 -4.32 17.43
N ARG A 14 0.15 -4.94 16.41
CA ARG A 14 1.03 -4.23 15.46
C ARG A 14 0.41 -3.86 14.12
N PHE A 15 -0.79 -4.33 13.80
CA PHE A 15 -1.60 -3.79 12.70
C PHE A 15 -2.97 -3.40 13.25
N SER A 16 -3.61 -2.46 12.58
CA SER A 16 -4.94 -1.98 12.92
C SER A 16 -5.67 -1.45 11.70
N ASN A 17 -6.89 -1.91 11.46
CA ASN A 17 -7.71 -1.45 10.36
C ASN A 17 -8.94 -0.69 10.88
N TYR A 18 -9.29 0.41 10.22
CA TYR A 18 -10.52 1.13 10.53
C TYR A 18 -11.72 0.44 9.87
N ASP A 19 -12.75 0.17 10.67
CA ASP A 19 -14.04 -0.31 10.21
C ASP A 19 -15.05 0.86 10.19
N PRO A 20 -15.40 1.37 9.01
CA PRO A 20 -16.36 2.47 8.88
C PRO A 20 -17.79 2.08 9.25
N ALA A 21 -18.15 0.79 9.22
CA ALA A 21 -19.51 0.36 9.56
C ALA A 21 -19.78 0.42 11.07
N THR A 22 -18.76 0.10 11.87
CA THR A 22 -18.84 0.10 13.34
C THR A 22 -18.20 1.34 13.98
N ASN A 23 -17.60 2.22 13.16
CA ASN A 23 -16.81 3.38 13.59
C ASN A 23 -15.80 3.01 14.67
N SER A 24 -15.02 1.97 14.38
CA SER A 24 -14.09 1.39 15.35
C SER A 24 -12.80 0.95 14.68
N LEU A 25 -11.76 0.82 15.49
CA LEU A 25 -10.46 0.37 15.07
C LEU A 25 -10.22 -1.07 15.54
N VAL A 26 -10.10 -1.97 14.57
CA VAL A 26 -9.84 -3.39 14.79
C VAL A 26 -8.34 -3.60 14.89
N ILE A 27 -7.87 -4.25 15.95
CA ILE A 27 -6.44 -4.49 16.19
C ILE A 27 -6.10 -5.97 15.98
N ALA A 28 -5.03 -6.22 15.22
CA ALA A 28 -4.60 -7.56 14.85
C ALA A 28 -4.16 -8.38 16.08
N GLY A 29 -4.69 -9.59 16.21
CA GLY A 29 -4.33 -10.51 17.31
C GLY A 29 -4.81 -10.10 18.70
N VAL A 30 -5.69 -9.11 18.80
CA VAL A 30 -6.22 -8.57 20.07
C VAL A 30 -7.73 -8.75 20.11
N GLY A 31 -8.28 -9.09 21.28
CA GLY A 31 -9.72 -9.22 21.49
C GLY A 31 -10.40 -10.30 20.61
N GLY A 32 -9.67 -11.34 20.20
CA GLY A 32 -10.16 -12.43 19.34
C GLY A 32 -10.02 -12.16 17.84
N ASN A 33 -9.52 -11.00 17.43
CA ASN A 33 -9.29 -10.70 16.01
C ASN A 33 -8.13 -11.54 15.46
N PRO A 34 -8.23 -12.02 14.21
CA PRO A 34 -7.12 -12.69 13.55
C PRO A 34 -5.96 -11.72 13.29
N LEU A 35 -4.76 -12.27 13.12
CA LEU A 35 -3.55 -11.48 12.87
C LEU A 35 -3.56 -10.77 11.50
N ASP A 36 -4.30 -11.29 10.53
CA ASP A 36 -4.49 -10.71 9.20
C ASP A 36 -5.69 -9.76 9.11
N LEU A 37 -6.29 -9.41 10.26
CA LEU A 37 -7.47 -8.55 10.37
C LEU A 37 -8.69 -9.03 9.56
N GLY A 38 -8.73 -10.32 9.20
CA GLY A 38 -9.83 -10.93 8.45
C GLY A 38 -9.72 -10.76 6.93
N ARG A 39 -8.55 -10.41 6.41
CA ARG A 39 -8.29 -10.31 4.97
C ARG A 39 -8.52 -11.67 4.29
N LYS A 40 -9.31 -11.68 3.22
CA LYS A 40 -9.56 -12.88 2.43
C LYS A 40 -8.32 -13.24 1.62
N THR A 41 -7.84 -14.47 1.74
CA THR A 41 -6.76 -14.98 0.89
C THR A 41 -7.25 -15.20 -0.53
N ASN A 42 -6.54 -14.65 -1.51
CA ASN A 42 -6.78 -14.87 -2.92
C ASN A 42 -5.84 -15.99 -3.43
N TYR A 43 -6.40 -16.94 -4.16
CA TYR A 43 -5.67 -18.07 -4.76
C TYR A 43 -5.72 -18.05 -6.29
N LYS A 44 -6.27 -16.98 -6.87
CA LYS A 44 -6.60 -16.89 -8.30
C LYS A 44 -5.56 -16.11 -9.12
N ASP A 45 -4.36 -15.90 -8.56
CA ASP A 45 -3.30 -15.11 -9.18
C ASP A 45 -2.53 -15.95 -10.22
N PHE A 46 -3.27 -16.33 -11.27
CA PHE A 46 -2.73 -17.05 -12.40
C PHE A 46 -1.95 -16.09 -13.30
N SER A 47 -0.63 -16.21 -13.25
CA SER A 47 0.31 -15.47 -14.11
C SER A 47 0.78 -16.34 -15.29
N PRO A 48 0.09 -16.30 -16.45
CA PRO A 48 0.57 -16.94 -17.68
C PRO A 48 1.71 -16.14 -18.29
N ARG A 49 2.63 -16.87 -18.94
CA ARG A 49 3.70 -16.30 -19.74
C ARG A 49 3.87 -17.18 -20.97
N PHE A 50 3.68 -16.59 -22.15
CA PHE A 50 3.86 -17.31 -23.41
C PHE A 50 4.45 -16.38 -24.47
N GLY A 51 5.17 -16.99 -25.40
CA GLY A 51 5.79 -16.29 -26.50
C GLY A 51 5.72 -17.14 -27.75
N ILE A 52 5.61 -16.48 -28.89
CA ILE A 52 5.64 -17.09 -30.20
C ILE A 52 6.68 -16.39 -31.06
N ALA A 53 7.45 -17.19 -31.80
CA ALA A 53 8.30 -16.71 -32.86
C ALA A 53 7.99 -17.51 -34.11
N TYR A 54 7.66 -16.81 -35.19
CA TYR A 54 7.28 -17.43 -36.44
C TYR A 54 8.02 -16.79 -37.61
N ARG A 55 8.59 -17.64 -38.45
CA ARG A 55 9.21 -17.21 -39.71
C ARG A 55 8.14 -17.19 -40.79
N LEU A 56 7.58 -16.01 -41.06
CA LEU A 56 6.51 -15.80 -42.05
C LEU A 56 7.00 -16.06 -43.48
N THR A 57 8.24 -15.67 -43.78
CA THR A 57 8.96 -15.99 -45.03
C THR A 57 10.43 -16.22 -44.73
N ASP A 58 11.21 -16.67 -45.71
CA ASP A 58 12.68 -16.75 -45.64
C ASP A 58 13.36 -15.45 -45.18
N LYS A 59 12.70 -14.30 -45.36
CA LYS A 59 13.21 -12.95 -45.04
C LYS A 59 12.47 -12.24 -43.91
N THR A 60 11.34 -12.76 -43.43
CA THR A 60 10.49 -12.07 -42.46
C THR A 60 10.24 -12.95 -41.24
N VAL A 61 10.51 -12.42 -40.06
CA VAL A 61 10.26 -13.06 -38.77
C VAL A 61 9.34 -12.18 -37.94
N VAL A 62 8.32 -12.79 -37.36
CA VAL A 62 7.40 -12.16 -36.41
C VAL A 62 7.64 -12.78 -35.05
N ARG A 63 7.77 -11.96 -34.01
CA ARG A 63 7.88 -12.39 -32.62
C ARG A 63 6.83 -11.67 -31.80
N GLY A 64 6.17 -12.39 -30.91
CA GLY A 64 5.20 -11.84 -29.98
C GLY A 64 5.31 -12.51 -28.63
N GLY A 65 4.99 -11.76 -27.59
CA GLY A 65 5.00 -12.25 -26.22
C GLY A 65 3.85 -11.66 -25.43
N PHE A 66 3.35 -12.43 -24.46
CA PHE A 66 2.42 -11.97 -23.45
C PHE A 66 2.82 -12.54 -22.09
N ALA A 67 2.78 -11.71 -21.07
CA ALA A 67 3.04 -12.09 -19.70
C ALA A 67 2.17 -11.27 -18.75
N MET A 68 1.69 -11.90 -17.69
CA MET A 68 1.09 -11.20 -16.55
C MET A 68 2.05 -11.26 -15.36
N SER A 69 2.13 -10.20 -14.58
CA SER A 69 2.86 -10.20 -13.30
C SER A 69 2.04 -9.48 -12.24
N TYR A 70 1.85 -10.12 -11.11
CA TYR A 70 1.16 -9.55 -9.96
C TYR A 70 2.19 -8.86 -9.07
N PHE A 71 1.73 -7.93 -8.24
CA PHE A 71 2.57 -7.36 -7.20
C PHE A 71 1.80 -7.32 -5.88
N PRO A 72 2.49 -7.56 -4.75
CA PRO A 72 1.84 -7.55 -3.45
C PRO A 72 1.33 -6.14 -3.12
N TYR A 73 0.48 -6.06 -2.10
CA TYR A 73 0.16 -4.79 -1.46
C TYR A 73 1.46 -4.04 -1.11
N PRO A 74 1.56 -2.72 -1.35
CA PRO A 74 2.76 -1.95 -1.04
C PRO A 74 3.26 -2.17 0.38
N ASP A 75 4.55 -2.46 0.51
CA ASP A 75 5.16 -2.73 1.80
C ASP A 75 5.03 -1.51 2.73
N ASN A 76 4.91 -1.74 4.04
CA ASN A 76 4.80 -0.71 5.08
C ASN A 76 3.54 0.18 5.07
N ASP A 77 2.57 -0.02 4.17
CA ASP A 77 1.30 0.74 4.14
C ASP A 77 0.06 -0.09 4.53
N TYR A 78 0.25 -1.35 4.92
CA TYR A 78 -0.85 -2.26 5.23
C TYR A 78 -1.41 -2.03 6.65
N ALA A 79 -2.59 -1.40 6.73
CA ALA A 79 -3.42 -1.30 7.94
C ALA A 79 -2.66 -0.77 9.19
N PHE A 80 -2.19 0.48 9.12
CA PHE A 80 -1.58 1.21 10.24
C PHE A 80 -2.44 2.42 10.60
N ASN A 81 -3.07 2.41 11.78
CA ASN A 81 -3.98 3.47 12.23
C ASN A 81 -3.80 3.78 13.72
N PHE A 82 -3.71 2.75 14.54
CA PHE A 82 -3.39 2.88 15.96
C PHE A 82 -1.91 3.25 16.07
N PRO A 83 -1.49 4.06 17.06
CA PRO A 83 -0.09 4.25 17.36
C PRO A 83 0.56 2.91 17.75
N ILE A 84 1.10 2.22 16.75
CA ILE A 84 1.90 1.00 16.88
C ILE A 84 3.36 1.35 17.18
N LEU A 85 3.77 2.54 16.73
CA LEU A 85 5.08 3.13 16.95
C LEU A 85 4.88 4.52 17.54
N GLN A 86 5.67 4.83 18.57
CA GLN A 86 5.71 6.18 19.10
C GLN A 86 6.70 7.02 18.28
N ASN A 87 6.20 8.05 17.61
CA ASN A 87 7.07 9.02 16.96
C ASN A 87 7.71 9.94 18.02
N ASN A 88 9.04 10.04 17.99
CA ASN A 88 9.80 10.96 18.82
C ASN A 88 10.27 12.10 17.93
N SER A 89 9.60 13.25 18.07
CA SER A 89 9.96 14.48 17.35
C SER A 89 10.33 15.56 18.36
N PHE A 90 11.52 16.14 18.15
CA PHE A 90 12.02 17.26 18.94
C PHE A 90 11.99 18.49 18.04
N SER A 91 11.11 19.44 18.35
CA SER A 91 10.98 20.67 17.59
C SER A 91 11.74 21.80 18.26
N ALA A 92 12.21 22.74 17.43
CA ALA A 92 12.71 24.02 17.91
C ALA A 92 11.52 24.93 18.23
N PRO A 93 11.59 25.76 19.29
CA PRO A 93 10.58 26.77 19.57
C PRO A 93 10.38 27.78 18.42
N ASN A 94 11.43 28.06 17.65
CA ASN A 94 11.42 28.91 16.46
C ASN A 94 12.62 28.62 15.54
N SER A 95 12.67 29.29 14.38
CA SER A 95 13.70 29.12 13.35
C SER A 95 15.11 29.58 13.73
N PHE A 96 15.27 30.26 14.87
CA PHE A 96 16.54 30.77 15.37
C PHE A 96 17.05 30.00 16.60
N SER A 97 16.34 28.95 17.00
CA SER A 97 16.68 28.10 18.14
C SER A 97 16.90 26.65 17.69
N GLU A 98 17.75 25.92 18.41
CA GLU A 98 17.93 24.49 18.19
C GLU A 98 16.68 23.72 18.62
N ALA A 99 16.53 22.49 18.12
CA ALA A 99 15.52 21.57 18.63
C ALA A 99 15.73 21.34 20.12
N GLN A 100 14.66 21.21 20.89
CA GLN A 100 14.75 21.04 22.33
C GLN A 100 14.01 19.79 22.80
N ASN A 101 14.52 19.17 23.87
CA ASN A 101 13.84 18.14 24.65
C ASN A 101 13.83 18.56 26.12
N ALA A 102 12.65 18.67 26.73
CA ALA A 102 12.49 19.14 28.11
C ALA A 102 13.26 20.44 28.43
N GLY A 103 13.33 21.36 27.45
CA GLY A 103 14.03 22.64 27.58
C GLY A 103 15.55 22.60 27.38
N GLN A 104 16.14 21.46 27.04
CA GLN A 104 17.56 21.32 26.71
C GLN A 104 17.77 21.22 25.19
N PRO A 105 18.78 21.88 24.62
CA PRO A 105 19.12 21.72 23.21
C PRO A 105 19.47 20.27 22.89
N VAL A 106 18.94 19.75 21.79
CA VAL A 106 19.27 18.41 21.29
C VAL A 106 20.06 18.53 19.99
N SER A 107 21.17 17.81 19.93
CA SER A 107 22.00 17.73 18.73
C SER A 107 22.51 16.30 18.56
N MET A 108 22.81 15.93 17.32
CA MET A 108 23.46 14.63 17.06
C MET A 108 24.87 14.56 17.66
N ALA A 109 25.54 15.70 17.83
CA ALA A 109 26.87 15.81 18.45
C ALA A 109 26.84 15.50 19.96
N SER A 110 25.75 15.84 20.66
CA SER A 110 25.52 15.51 22.07
C SER A 110 25.01 14.07 22.29
N GLY A 111 24.86 13.29 21.22
CA GLY A 111 24.26 11.96 21.24
C GLY A 111 22.74 11.97 21.04
N PHE A 112 22.15 10.77 20.93
CA PHE A 112 20.71 10.66 20.75
C PHE A 112 19.97 11.15 22.00
N PRO A 113 19.04 12.12 21.88
CA PRO A 113 18.24 12.57 23.01
C PRO A 113 17.40 11.41 23.56
N ALA A 114 17.20 11.40 24.88
CA ALA A 114 16.34 10.41 25.51
C ALA A 114 14.93 10.46 24.88
N PRO A 115 14.35 9.30 24.53
CA PRO A 115 13.02 9.28 23.93
C PRO A 115 12.01 9.84 24.93
N ILE A 116 11.07 10.63 24.43
CA ILE A 116 9.82 10.91 25.11
C ILE A 116 9.10 9.55 25.18
N VAL A 117 8.84 9.07 26.39
CA VAL A 117 8.08 7.84 26.61
C VAL A 117 6.69 8.23 27.05
N LEU A 118 5.65 7.68 26.42
CA LEU A 118 4.28 7.89 26.89
C LEU A 118 4.15 7.31 28.31
N ALA A 119 3.63 8.09 29.26
CA ALA A 119 3.56 7.73 30.70
C ALA A 119 2.70 6.49 31.01
N SER A 120 2.03 5.93 30.01
CA SER A 120 1.47 4.59 30.03
C SER A 120 1.39 4.14 28.57
N PRO A 121 2.20 3.17 28.10
CA PRO A 121 1.85 2.50 26.86
C PRO A 121 0.45 1.92 27.09
N PRO A 122 -0.53 2.11 26.19
CA PRO A 122 -1.85 1.53 26.40
C PRO A 122 -1.66 0.03 26.59
N SER A 123 -1.75 -0.42 27.85
CA SER A 123 -1.65 -1.80 28.26
C SER A 123 -2.62 -2.55 27.39
N VAL A 124 -2.08 -3.39 26.48
CA VAL A 124 -2.77 -4.32 25.57
C VAL A 124 -4.27 -4.13 25.63
N ILE A 125 -4.83 -3.18 24.86
CA ILE A 125 -6.24 -2.85 24.98
C ILE A 125 -7.02 -4.14 24.68
N PRO A 126 -7.63 -4.83 25.66
CA PRO A 126 -8.15 -6.19 25.44
C PRO A 126 -9.49 -6.16 24.69
N VAL A 127 -9.79 -5.06 24.03
CA VAL A 127 -11.03 -4.83 23.31
C VAL A 127 -10.88 -5.33 21.89
N THR A 128 -11.92 -6.01 21.42
CA THR A 128 -12.05 -6.48 20.04
C THR A 128 -12.01 -5.31 19.05
N ALA A 129 -12.49 -4.12 19.44
CA ALA A 129 -12.31 -2.91 18.65
C ALA A 129 -12.32 -1.65 19.53
N ILE A 130 -11.53 -0.65 19.15
CA ILE A 130 -11.48 0.65 19.83
C ILE A 130 -12.45 1.59 19.14
N LYS A 131 -13.49 2.02 19.85
CA LYS A 131 -14.46 2.98 19.30
C LYS A 131 -13.79 4.34 19.07
N ILE A 132 -13.99 4.88 17.86
CA ILE A 132 -13.46 6.20 17.48
C ILE A 132 -14.43 7.29 17.98
N GLY A 133 -13.88 8.44 18.39
CA GLY A 133 -14.65 9.56 18.98
C GLY A 133 -14.47 9.75 20.48
N THR A 134 -13.55 9.02 21.11
CA THR A 134 -13.07 9.31 22.48
C THR A 134 -11.99 10.39 22.44
N THR A 135 -11.73 11.08 23.56
CA THR A 135 -10.94 12.33 23.65
C THR A 135 -9.57 12.34 22.96
N SER A 136 -8.91 11.19 22.76
CA SER A 136 -7.60 11.08 22.08
C SER A 136 -7.66 10.59 20.64
N LEU A 137 -8.83 10.14 20.17
CA LEU A 137 -9.06 9.57 18.83
C LEU A 137 -9.90 10.49 17.93
N VAL A 138 -10.31 11.64 18.45
CA VAL A 138 -10.97 12.71 17.70
C VAL A 138 -9.94 13.48 16.84
N ASN A 139 -10.37 13.98 15.68
CA ASN A 139 -9.54 14.77 14.76
C ASN A 139 -8.28 14.05 14.25
N GLN A 140 -8.40 12.76 13.96
CA GLN A 140 -7.36 11.93 13.34
C GLN A 140 -7.84 11.42 11.98
N THR A 141 -6.89 11.12 11.09
CA THR A 141 -7.18 10.46 9.82
C THR A 141 -7.01 8.96 9.99
N TYR A 142 -8.00 8.19 9.54
CA TYR A 142 -7.98 6.74 9.57
C TYR A 142 -8.08 6.15 8.16
N THR A 143 -7.28 5.13 7.89
CA THR A 143 -7.26 4.36 6.64
C THR A 143 -8.02 3.06 6.83
N ALA A 144 -8.98 2.80 5.95
CA ALA A 144 -9.68 1.52 5.86
C ALA A 144 -9.15 0.73 4.66
N VAL A 145 -8.54 -0.43 4.93
CA VAL A 145 -8.12 -1.38 3.90
C VAL A 145 -9.25 -2.40 3.68
N PRO A 146 -9.73 -2.59 2.44
CA PRO A 146 -10.81 -3.54 2.16
C PRO A 146 -10.38 -4.99 2.41
N LEU A 147 -11.22 -5.77 3.09
CA LEU A 147 -10.93 -7.18 3.42
C LEU A 147 -10.87 -8.09 2.18
N ASN A 148 -11.49 -7.67 1.07
CA ASN A 148 -11.51 -8.35 -0.22
C ASN A 148 -10.55 -7.70 -1.25
N PHE A 149 -9.46 -7.09 -0.78
CA PHE A 149 -8.42 -6.52 -1.65
C PHE A 149 -7.91 -7.57 -2.64
N ARG A 150 -7.87 -7.20 -3.92
CA ARG A 150 -7.29 -8.00 -5.01
C ARG A 150 -5.91 -7.50 -5.36
N GLU A 151 -4.99 -8.42 -5.57
CA GLU A 151 -3.62 -8.12 -5.97
C GLU A 151 -3.61 -7.41 -7.32
N PRO A 152 -3.03 -6.19 -7.38
CA PRO A 152 -2.87 -5.49 -8.64
C PRO A 152 -1.87 -6.23 -9.54
N TYR A 153 -2.02 -6.05 -10.85
CA TYR A 153 -1.16 -6.73 -11.83
C TYR A 153 -0.92 -5.89 -13.08
N VAL A 154 0.16 -6.21 -13.78
CA VAL A 154 0.48 -5.65 -15.10
C VAL A 154 0.37 -6.74 -16.15
N GLU A 155 -0.36 -6.46 -17.21
CA GLU A 155 -0.33 -7.26 -18.43
C GLU A 155 0.71 -6.66 -19.36
N SER A 156 1.68 -7.45 -19.80
CA SER A 156 2.75 -7.01 -20.68
C SER A 156 2.66 -7.76 -21.99
N TRP A 157 2.62 -7.05 -23.11
CA TRP A 157 2.72 -7.66 -24.42
C TRP A 157 3.70 -6.93 -25.32
N ASN A 158 4.26 -7.67 -26.25
CA ASN A 158 5.10 -7.12 -27.30
C ASN A 158 4.81 -7.80 -28.63
N LEU A 159 4.98 -7.06 -29.72
CA LEU A 159 4.93 -7.56 -31.09
C LEU A 159 6.08 -6.93 -31.86
N ALA A 160 6.93 -7.74 -32.46
CA ALA A 160 8.07 -7.32 -33.27
C ALA A 160 8.05 -8.01 -34.63
N VAL A 161 8.26 -7.22 -35.69
CA VAL A 161 8.39 -7.71 -37.07
C VAL A 161 9.76 -7.31 -37.57
N GLN A 162 10.54 -8.31 -37.95
CA GLN A 162 11.89 -8.15 -38.49
C GLN A 162 11.89 -8.63 -39.94
N ARG A 163 12.48 -7.83 -40.84
CA ARG A 163 12.60 -8.16 -42.26
C ARG A 163 14.01 -7.90 -42.79
N ALA A 164 14.58 -8.89 -43.46
CA ALA A 164 15.79 -8.73 -44.26
C ALA A 164 15.47 -8.00 -45.57
N LEU A 165 16.24 -6.96 -45.84
CA LEU A 165 16.17 -6.12 -47.04
C LEU A 165 17.40 -6.37 -47.94
N PRO A 166 17.34 -6.02 -49.23
CA PRO A 166 18.51 -6.07 -50.11
C PRO A 166 19.69 -5.26 -49.57
N GLY A 167 20.91 -5.61 -49.97
CA GLY A 167 22.11 -4.88 -49.53
C GLY A 167 22.56 -5.22 -48.10
N LYS A 168 22.16 -6.39 -47.56
CA LYS A 168 22.49 -6.84 -46.19
C LYS A 168 21.90 -5.95 -45.08
N PHE A 169 20.79 -5.28 -45.37
CA PHE A 169 20.04 -4.50 -44.38
C PHE A 169 18.99 -5.35 -43.67
N VAL A 170 18.70 -4.98 -42.43
CA VAL A 170 17.60 -5.54 -41.64
C VAL A 170 16.80 -4.39 -41.08
N LEU A 171 15.49 -4.43 -41.27
CA LEU A 171 14.55 -3.49 -40.66
C LEU A 171 13.75 -4.21 -39.58
N GLU A 172 13.55 -3.56 -38.44
CA GLU A 172 12.71 -4.05 -37.37
C GLU A 172 11.74 -2.94 -36.93
N ALA A 173 10.50 -3.34 -36.69
CA ALA A 173 9.49 -2.50 -36.04
C ALA A 173 8.89 -3.29 -34.87
N ALA A 174 8.83 -2.67 -33.70
CA ALA A 174 8.32 -3.29 -32.48
C ALA A 174 7.34 -2.37 -31.76
N TYR A 175 6.35 -2.98 -31.11
CA TYR A 175 5.39 -2.33 -30.23
C TYR A 175 5.33 -3.07 -28.91
N VAL A 176 5.20 -2.32 -27.82
CA VAL A 176 5.14 -2.84 -26.44
C VAL A 176 3.99 -2.14 -25.71
N GLY A 177 3.21 -2.90 -24.95
CA GLY A 177 2.15 -2.39 -24.09
C GLY A 177 2.23 -2.98 -22.68
N ASN A 178 1.95 -2.13 -21.68
CA ASN A 178 2.03 -2.47 -20.25
C ASN A 178 0.89 -1.82 -19.43
N PRO A 179 -0.40 -2.13 -19.67
CA PRO A 179 -1.46 -1.65 -18.80
C PRO A 179 -1.39 -2.28 -17.40
N GLY A 180 -1.69 -1.44 -16.41
CA GLY A 180 -1.95 -1.87 -15.04
C GLY A 180 -3.44 -2.12 -14.81
N VAL A 181 -3.77 -3.18 -14.08
CA VAL A 181 -5.13 -3.55 -13.69
C VAL A 181 -5.24 -3.65 -12.17
N ASP A 182 -6.39 -3.24 -11.63
CA ASP A 182 -6.67 -3.21 -10.19
C ASP A 182 -5.65 -2.40 -9.38
N ILE A 183 -4.99 -1.41 -10.01
CA ILE A 183 -3.99 -0.55 -9.38
C ILE A 183 -4.62 0.13 -8.14
N PRO A 184 -4.00 0.01 -6.95
CA PRO A 184 -4.59 0.54 -5.72
C PRO A 184 -4.67 2.07 -5.79
N ALA A 185 -5.80 2.60 -5.32
CA ALA A 185 -6.00 4.03 -5.18
C ALA A 185 -6.53 4.34 -3.79
N THR A 186 -6.03 5.41 -3.18
CA THR A 186 -6.55 5.96 -1.93
C THR A 186 -7.54 7.05 -2.25
N PHE A 187 -8.72 7.01 -1.62
CA PHE A 187 -9.71 8.06 -1.73
C PHE A 187 -10.28 8.38 -0.35
N ASN A 188 -10.81 9.60 -0.19
CA ASN A 188 -11.45 10.00 1.05
C ASN A 188 -12.84 9.35 1.13
N LEU A 189 -13.03 8.45 2.10
CA LEU A 189 -14.30 7.75 2.29
C LEU A 189 -15.45 8.70 2.70
N ASN A 190 -15.14 9.86 3.28
CA ASN A 190 -16.10 10.87 3.66
C ASN A 190 -16.49 11.79 2.49
N ALA A 191 -15.80 11.71 1.34
CA ALA A 191 -16.16 12.47 0.15
C ALA A 191 -17.25 11.73 -0.65
N ALA A 192 -18.16 12.49 -1.28
CA ALA A 192 -19.12 11.86 -2.17
C ALA A 192 -18.43 11.30 -3.43
N THR A 193 -18.83 10.09 -3.81
CA THR A 193 -18.37 9.43 -5.03
C THR A 193 -19.17 9.84 -6.27
N VAL A 194 -20.24 10.63 -6.11
CA VAL A 194 -21.09 11.15 -7.19
C VAL A 194 -20.72 12.62 -7.47
N ALA A 195 -20.33 12.87 -8.73
CA ALA A 195 -20.06 14.22 -9.23
C ALA A 195 -21.30 15.12 -9.11
N ASN A 196 -21.10 16.43 -8.89
CA ASN A 196 -22.15 17.45 -8.76
C ASN A 196 -23.08 17.31 -7.54
N SER A 197 -22.63 16.68 -6.46
CA SER A 197 -23.34 16.64 -5.18
C SER A 197 -23.27 17.95 -4.36
N GLY A 198 -22.64 19.00 -4.89
CA GLY A 198 -22.57 20.32 -4.27
C GLY A 198 -21.88 20.30 -2.90
N GLN A 199 -22.35 21.13 -1.96
CA GLN A 199 -21.79 21.16 -0.60
C GLN A 199 -21.94 19.83 0.16
N ALA A 200 -22.96 19.04 -0.14
CA ALA A 200 -23.20 17.74 0.47
C ALA A 200 -22.17 16.67 0.05
N GLY A 201 -21.37 16.95 -1.00
CA GLY A 201 -20.34 16.04 -1.48
C GLY A 201 -18.93 16.28 -0.94
N ARG A 202 -18.75 17.33 -0.14
CA ARG A 202 -17.42 17.70 0.36
C ARG A 202 -16.99 16.73 1.47
N PRO A 203 -15.73 16.27 1.46
CA PRO A 203 -15.19 15.54 2.60
C PRO A 203 -15.28 16.39 3.87
N LEU A 204 -15.71 15.75 4.96
CA LEU A 204 -15.65 16.27 6.33
C LEU A 204 -14.21 16.35 6.83
#